data_AF-A0A183J5I7-F1
#
_entry.id   AF-A0A183J5I7-F1
#
_cell.length_a   1.000
_cell.length_b   1.000
_cell.length_c   1.000
_cell.angle_alpha   90.00
_cell.angle_beta   90.00
_cell.angle_gamma   90.00
#
_symmetry.space_group_name_H-M   'P 1'
#
loop_
_entity.id
_entity.type
_entity.pdbx_description
1 polymer ?
#
loop_
_entity_poly.entity_id
_entity_poly.type
_entity_poly.pdbx_seq_one_letter_code
_entity_poly.pdbx_strand_id
1 'polypeptide(L)'
;MYSSENNVLVGLQDGKVIVWCCPSIAFIEKDIAPLAVIEKSDSNIEKTHQILGINRCQICVRRIDGCVLYYSVATFLWSLYEFCSKDQWSSAVRLCRLANLDHLWATLACLSLQRKNFCVAETAYAELNQIVKLKFIKRCRSITDGVQLSAEAMLLSGDINGAEQIYLHNKLILQAVMLNIIYQQWEHALDLAMRYEKYQAIVIGFRQQYLEENNCSESIAKFLEINDEVSLLGHLTASLHPKDFCLEQATKLQLPDRRDGERVLATCRLCLFAATSGKR
;
A
#
# COMPACT_ATOMS: atom_id res chain seq x y z
N MET A 1 12.77 7.02 21.93
CA MET A 1 14.05 7.46 21.36
C MET A 1 14.24 6.82 19.99
N TYR A 2 14.59 7.62 18.99
CA TYR A 2 14.74 7.18 17.59
C TYR A 2 16.23 7.05 17.23
N SER A 3 16.60 5.96 16.55
CA SER A 3 17.93 5.78 15.96
C SER A 3 17.82 5.98 14.45
N SER A 4 18.47 7.04 13.95
CA SER A 4 18.48 7.39 12.52
C SER A 4 19.30 6.41 11.67
N GLU A 5 20.36 5.82 12.22
CA GLU A 5 21.21 4.88 11.47
C GLU A 5 20.47 3.62 11.05
N ASN A 6 19.56 3.14 11.91
CA ASN A 6 18.90 1.84 11.74
C ASN A 6 17.37 1.96 11.55
N ASN A 7 16.84 3.19 11.47
CA ASN A 7 15.40 3.47 11.40
C ASN A 7 14.61 2.69 12.47
N VAL A 8 15.07 2.67 13.72
CA VAL A 8 14.40 1.97 14.82
C VAL A 8 13.92 2.96 15.87
N LEU A 9 12.72 2.74 16.35
CA LEU A 9 12.14 3.51 17.44
C LEU A 9 12.02 2.62 18.68
N VAL A 10 12.45 3.13 19.83
CA VAL A 10 12.29 2.46 21.12
C VAL A 10 11.47 3.34 22.05
N GLY A 11 10.49 2.72 22.72
CA GLY A 11 9.64 3.33 23.72
C GLY A 11 9.65 2.53 25.01
N LEU A 12 9.34 3.23 26.11
CA LEU A 12 9.00 2.62 27.39
C LEU A 12 7.51 2.82 27.59
N GLN A 13 6.77 1.73 27.77
CA GLN A 13 5.33 1.78 28.01
C GLN A 13 4.97 0.73 29.06
N ASP A 14 4.28 1.16 30.12
CA ASP A 14 3.74 0.28 31.18
C ASP A 14 4.73 -0.76 31.74
N GLY A 15 5.98 -0.37 31.94
CA GLY A 15 7.01 -1.29 32.45
C GLY A 15 7.53 -2.28 31.41
N LYS A 16 7.36 -1.99 30.12
CA LYS A 16 7.91 -2.75 29.01
C LYS A 16 8.77 -1.85 28.12
N VAL A 17 9.84 -2.44 27.59
CA VAL A 17 10.59 -1.86 26.46
C VAL A 17 9.92 -2.34 25.18
N ILE A 18 9.40 -1.40 24.40
CA ILE A 18 8.81 -1.64 23.09
C ILE A 18 9.80 -1.17 22.03
N VAL A 19 10.11 -2.03 21.09
CA VAL A 19 10.98 -1.72 19.95
C VAL A 19 10.18 -1.87 18.67
N TRP A 20 9.95 -0.75 17.99
CA TRP A 20 9.39 -0.73 16.64
C TRP A 20 10.53 -0.87 15.65
N CYS A 21 10.63 -2.05 15.04
CA CYS A 21 11.71 -2.40 14.13
C CYS A 21 11.73 -1.49 12.90
N CYS A 22 10.57 -1.21 12.29
CA CYS A 22 10.45 -0.33 11.12
C CYS A 22 9.27 0.64 11.35
N PRO A 23 9.45 1.81 11.98
CA PRO A 23 8.34 2.71 12.31
C PRO A 23 7.66 3.29 11.06
N SER A 24 8.38 3.37 9.93
CA SER A 24 7.81 3.76 8.64
C SER A 24 6.69 2.83 8.16
N ILE A 25 6.69 1.56 8.60
CA ILE A 25 5.64 0.61 8.21
C ILE A 25 4.26 1.06 8.68
N ALA A 26 4.17 1.84 9.76
CA ALA A 26 2.89 2.34 10.28
C ALA A 26 2.16 3.25 9.27
N PHE A 27 2.91 3.91 8.38
CA PHE A 27 2.38 4.79 7.34
C PHE A 27 2.08 4.05 6.05
N ILE A 28 2.82 2.97 5.77
CA ILE A 28 2.70 2.20 4.52
C ILE A 28 1.65 1.10 4.70
N GLU A 29 1.70 0.35 5.80
CA GLU A 29 0.87 -0.82 6.04
C GLU A 29 0.48 -0.98 7.51
N LYS A 30 -0.75 -0.58 7.82
CA LYS A 30 -1.32 -0.64 9.17
C LYS A 30 -1.47 -2.07 9.69
N ASP A 31 -1.77 -3.04 8.81
CA ASP A 31 -2.04 -4.42 9.23
C ASP A 31 -0.79 -5.18 9.70
N ILE A 32 0.38 -4.84 9.15
CA ILE A 32 1.66 -5.53 9.48
C ILE A 32 2.45 -4.75 10.52
N ALA A 33 2.14 -3.46 10.71
CA ALA A 33 2.72 -2.66 11.78
C ALA A 33 2.77 -3.34 13.16
N PRO A 34 1.71 -4.01 13.67
CA PRO A 34 1.79 -4.69 14.96
C PRO A 34 2.76 -5.88 14.97
N LEU A 35 2.98 -6.54 13.82
CA LEU A 35 3.90 -7.67 13.71
C LEU A 35 5.36 -7.23 13.74
N ALA A 36 5.67 -5.98 13.33
CA ALA A 36 7.01 -5.41 13.34
C ALA A 36 7.45 -4.82 14.69
N VAL A 37 6.82 -5.26 15.79
CA VAL A 37 7.06 -4.77 17.15
C VAL A 37 7.65 -5.88 18.02
N ILE A 38 8.68 -5.55 18.79
CA ILE A 38 9.27 -6.43 19.80
C ILE A 38 8.97 -5.83 21.17
N GLU A 39 8.22 -6.56 21.99
CA GLU A 39 8.01 -6.22 23.39
C GLU A 39 8.95 -7.04 24.28
N LYS A 40 9.69 -6.37 25.16
CA LYS A 40 10.40 -6.99 26.26
C LYS A 40 9.82 -6.49 27.58
N SER A 41 9.23 -7.41 28.33
CA SER A 41 8.86 -7.19 29.72
C SER A 41 10.01 -7.62 30.61
N ASP A 42 10.35 -6.79 31.58
CA ASP A 42 11.22 -7.15 32.69
C ASP A 42 10.65 -6.49 33.94
N SER A 43 10.61 -7.25 35.04
CA SER A 43 10.21 -6.81 36.38
C SER A 43 10.92 -5.54 36.86
N ASN A 44 12.12 -5.26 36.34
CA ASN A 44 12.93 -4.11 36.73
C ASN A 44 12.57 -2.80 36.01
N ILE A 45 11.65 -2.82 35.05
CA ILE A 45 11.30 -1.64 34.26
C ILE A 45 10.09 -0.97 34.90
N GLU A 46 10.30 0.22 35.46
CA GLU A 46 9.24 1.06 36.02
C GLU A 46 8.98 2.29 35.12
N LYS A 47 7.84 2.96 35.29
CA LYS A 47 7.38 4.08 34.43
C LYS A 47 8.29 5.31 34.42
N THR A 48 9.19 5.41 35.38
CA THR A 48 10.09 6.54 35.65
C THR A 48 11.48 6.39 35.02
N HIS A 49 11.73 5.27 34.34
CA HIS A 49 13.02 5.00 33.70
C HIS A 49 13.22 5.87 32.45
N GLN A 50 14.45 6.31 32.22
CA GLN A 50 14.81 7.10 31.04
C GLN A 50 15.64 6.28 30.06
N ILE A 51 15.29 6.34 28.77
CA ILE A 51 16.10 5.71 27.72
C ILE A 51 17.31 6.63 27.46
N LEU A 52 18.53 6.11 27.66
CA LEU A 52 19.77 6.85 27.44
C LEU A 52 20.28 6.76 26.00
N GLY A 53 20.19 5.56 25.43
CA GLY A 53 20.87 5.25 24.18
C GLY A 53 20.50 3.87 23.65
N ILE A 54 20.61 3.70 22.33
CA ILE A 54 20.49 2.41 21.65
C ILE A 54 21.82 2.22 20.94
N ASN A 55 22.58 1.21 21.35
CA ASN A 55 23.84 0.84 20.75
C ASN A 55 23.72 -0.55 20.15
N ARG A 56 23.58 -0.63 18.82
CA ARG A 56 23.30 -1.89 18.13
C ARG A 56 22.21 -2.64 18.89
N CYS A 57 22.48 -3.86 19.34
CA CYS A 57 21.50 -4.75 19.98
C CYS A 57 21.31 -4.49 21.47
N GLN A 58 21.84 -3.39 21.99
CA GLN A 58 21.73 -3.05 23.41
C GLN A 58 20.96 -1.74 23.58
N ILE A 59 19.94 -1.79 24.43
CA ILE A 59 19.17 -0.63 24.84
C ILE A 59 19.60 -0.28 26.26
N CYS A 60 20.09 0.95 26.42
CA CYS A 60 20.56 1.47 27.69
C CYS A 60 19.42 2.24 28.35
N VAL A 61 18.99 1.76 29.52
CA VAL A 61 17.91 2.37 30.30
C VAL A 61 18.46 2.79 31.66
N ARG A 62 18.26 4.06 32.04
CA ARG A 62 18.62 4.58 33.35
C ARG A 62 17.45 4.44 34.31
N ARG A 63 17.70 3.77 35.45
CA ARG A 63 16.77 3.71 36.59
C ARG A 63 16.76 5.04 37.36
N ILE A 64 15.74 5.24 38.19
CA ILE A 64 15.70 6.37 39.14
C ILE A 64 16.92 6.34 40.07
N ASP A 65 17.34 5.15 40.48
CA ASP A 65 18.49 4.92 41.38
C ASP A 65 19.84 5.30 40.74
N GLY A 66 19.84 5.79 39.49
CA GLY A 66 21.04 6.16 38.73
C GLY A 66 21.74 4.98 38.06
N CYS A 67 21.38 3.73 38.40
CA CYS A 67 21.90 2.54 37.75
C CYS A 67 21.51 2.48 36.26
N VAL A 68 22.44 2.04 35.41
CA VAL A 68 22.22 1.84 33.98
C VAL A 68 22.01 0.36 33.72
N LEU A 69 20.85 0.01 33.17
CA LEU A 69 20.49 -1.32 32.72
C LEU A 69 20.73 -1.47 31.23
N TYR A 70 21.20 -2.65 30.83
CA TYR A 70 21.45 -3.01 29.44
C TYR A 70 20.53 -4.15 29.02
N TYR A 71 19.63 -3.86 28.08
CA TYR A 71 18.74 -4.85 27.51
C TYR A 71 19.24 -5.28 26.15
N SER A 72 19.57 -6.57 25.99
CA SER A 72 19.85 -7.11 24.66
C SER A 72 18.53 -7.32 23.91
N VAL A 73 18.29 -6.58 22.84
CA VAL A 73 17.09 -6.70 22.01
C VAL A 73 17.49 -6.87 20.55
N ALA A 74 16.74 -7.70 19.83
CA ALA A 74 16.77 -7.79 18.37
C ALA A 74 18.17 -8.05 17.76
N THR A 75 18.90 -9.04 18.28
CA THR A 75 20.25 -9.39 17.78
C THR A 75 20.28 -9.65 16.27
N PHE A 76 19.27 -10.33 15.73
CA PHE A 76 19.16 -10.63 14.30
C PHE A 76 18.70 -9.44 13.44
N LEU A 77 18.06 -8.43 14.04
CA LEU A 77 17.54 -7.28 13.32
C LEU A 77 18.67 -6.46 12.70
N TRP A 78 19.80 -6.30 13.39
CA TRP A 78 20.92 -5.52 12.85
C TRP A 78 21.63 -6.20 11.71
N SER A 79 21.83 -7.52 11.82
CA SER A 79 22.31 -8.29 10.69
C SER A 79 21.36 -8.17 9.49
N LEU A 80 20.04 -8.14 9.72
CA LEU A 80 19.06 -7.92 8.66
C LEU A 80 19.22 -6.54 8.00
N TYR A 81 19.32 -5.47 8.79
CA TYR A 81 19.55 -4.10 8.29
C TYR A 81 20.87 -3.99 7.52
N GLU A 82 21.94 -4.62 8.01
CA GLU A 82 23.24 -4.64 7.34
C GLU A 82 23.16 -5.37 5.98
N PHE A 83 22.49 -6.53 5.93
CA PHE A 83 22.27 -7.25 4.67
C PHE A 83 21.43 -6.43 3.69
N CYS A 84 20.36 -5.77 4.15
CA CYS A 84 19.53 -4.92 3.30
C CYS A 84 20.28 -3.67 2.81
N SER A 85 21.17 -3.10 3.63
CA SER A 85 22.01 -1.96 3.25
C SER A 85 23.07 -2.32 2.21
N LYS A 86 23.50 -3.58 2.18
CA LYS A 86 24.46 -4.14 1.20
C LYS A 86 23.78 -4.77 -0.02
N ASP A 87 22.46 -4.61 -0.18
CA ASP A 87 21.65 -5.28 -1.22
C ASP A 87 21.77 -6.82 -1.24
N GLN A 88 22.14 -7.43 -0.10
CA GLN A 88 22.26 -8.88 0.06
C GLN A 88 20.93 -9.51 0.48
N TRP A 89 19.93 -9.37 -0.39
CA TRP A 89 18.56 -9.80 -0.12
C TRP A 89 18.40 -11.32 0.10
N SER A 90 19.19 -12.14 -0.60
CA SER A 90 19.17 -13.60 -0.44
C SER A 90 19.66 -14.04 0.95
N SER A 91 20.70 -13.39 1.47
CA SER A 91 21.22 -13.60 2.82
C SER A 91 20.21 -13.15 3.88
N ALA A 92 19.53 -12.02 3.65
CA ALA A 92 18.47 -11.52 4.52
C ALA A 92 17.31 -12.52 4.63
N VAL A 93 16.82 -13.04 3.51
CA VAL A 93 15.76 -14.07 3.49
C VAL A 93 16.19 -15.34 4.22
N ARG A 94 17.44 -15.80 4.01
CA ARG A 94 17.97 -16.97 4.72
C ARG A 94 18.04 -16.76 6.23
N LEU A 95 18.42 -15.55 6.68
CA LEU A 95 18.41 -15.18 8.08
C LEU A 95 16.99 -15.20 8.67
N CYS A 96 16.01 -14.65 7.94
CA CYS A 96 14.61 -14.68 8.39
C CYS A 96 14.06 -16.11 8.48
N ARG A 97 14.39 -16.99 7.52
CA ARG A 97 14.02 -18.42 7.58
C ARG A 97 14.68 -19.15 8.75
N LEU A 98 15.93 -18.84 9.06
CA LEU A 98 16.65 -19.46 10.16
C LEU A 98 16.09 -19.04 11.53
N ALA A 99 15.80 -17.75 11.69
CA ALA A 99 15.25 -17.22 12.93
C ALA A 99 13.77 -17.59 13.11
N ASN A 100 13.00 -17.64 12.02
CA ASN A 100 11.57 -17.92 11.98
C ASN A 100 10.76 -17.04 12.94
N LEU A 101 10.96 -15.72 12.85
CA LEU A 101 10.30 -14.72 13.69
C LEU A 101 9.50 -13.74 12.84
N ASP A 102 8.23 -13.52 13.20
CA ASP A 102 7.29 -12.67 12.45
C ASP A 102 7.79 -11.22 12.32
N HIS A 103 8.37 -10.66 13.39
CA HIS A 103 8.88 -9.29 13.37
C HIS A 103 10.07 -9.09 12.40
N LEU A 104 10.86 -10.13 12.14
CA LEU A 104 11.93 -10.07 11.14
C LEU A 104 11.35 -10.12 9.73
N TRP A 105 10.37 -10.98 9.47
CA TRP A 105 9.66 -11.02 8.19
C TRP A 105 8.91 -9.71 7.91
N ALA A 106 8.24 -9.14 8.91
CA ALA A 106 7.56 -7.86 8.83
C ALA A 106 8.55 -6.71 8.52
N THR A 107 9.71 -6.72 9.15
CA THR A 107 10.76 -5.72 8.86
C THR A 107 11.36 -5.91 7.47
N LEU A 108 11.59 -7.16 7.05
CA LEU A 108 12.08 -7.46 5.69
C LEU A 108 11.07 -7.01 4.63
N ALA A 109 9.77 -7.24 4.87
CA ALA A 109 8.69 -6.73 4.02
C ALA A 109 8.75 -5.20 3.91
N CYS A 110 8.82 -4.49 5.04
CA CYS A 110 8.96 -3.03 5.10
C CYS A 110 10.13 -2.53 4.23
N LEU A 111 11.33 -3.08 4.46
CA LEU A 111 12.56 -2.65 3.79
C LEU A 111 12.53 -2.97 2.29
N SER A 112 11.97 -4.13 1.92
CA SER A 112 11.83 -4.52 0.52
C SER A 112 10.88 -3.59 -0.24
N LEU A 113 9.78 -3.14 0.38
CA LEU A 113 8.87 -2.17 -0.22
C LEU A 113 9.51 -0.80 -0.42
N GLN A 114 10.24 -0.31 0.60
CA GLN A 114 10.97 0.96 0.49
C GLN A 114 12.00 0.97 -0.64
N ARG A 115 12.65 -0.19 -0.88
CA ARG A 115 13.62 -0.37 -1.96
C ARG A 115 12.98 -0.85 -3.28
N LYS A 116 11.65 -0.94 -3.35
CA LYS A 116 10.88 -1.44 -4.51
C LYS A 116 11.30 -2.85 -4.97
N ASN A 117 11.79 -3.68 -4.06
CA ASN A 117 12.15 -5.06 -4.33
C ASN A 117 10.93 -5.99 -4.10
N PHE A 118 10.07 -6.08 -5.12
CA PHE A 118 8.84 -6.86 -5.06
C PHE A 118 9.05 -8.36 -4.92
N CYS A 119 10.19 -8.90 -5.37
CA CYS A 119 10.47 -10.34 -5.27
C CYS A 119 10.65 -10.76 -3.80
N VAL A 120 11.44 -9.99 -3.05
CA VAL A 120 11.66 -10.25 -1.62
C VAL A 120 10.39 -9.94 -0.83
N ALA A 121 9.69 -8.86 -1.17
CA ALA A 121 8.40 -8.54 -0.59
C ALA A 121 7.46 -9.75 -0.72
N GLU A 122 7.25 -10.27 -1.93
CA GLU A 122 6.37 -11.43 -2.19
C GLU A 122 6.66 -12.60 -1.24
N THR A 123 7.95 -12.94 -1.06
CA THR A 123 8.35 -13.99 -0.12
C THR A 123 8.04 -13.65 1.33
N ALA A 124 8.33 -12.43 1.79
CA ALA A 124 8.04 -12.03 3.16
C ALA A 124 6.53 -11.99 3.44
N TYR A 125 5.71 -11.48 2.51
CA TYR A 125 4.25 -11.48 2.64
C TYR A 125 3.64 -12.88 2.59
N ALA A 126 4.27 -13.81 1.87
CA ALA A 126 3.86 -15.21 1.87
C ALA A 126 4.05 -15.84 3.26
N GLU A 127 5.21 -15.62 3.89
CA GLU A 127 5.51 -16.13 5.24
C GLU A 127 4.60 -15.50 6.31
N LEU A 128 4.25 -14.22 6.15
CA LEU A 128 3.29 -13.52 7.03
C LEU A 128 1.82 -13.86 6.75
N ASN A 129 1.52 -14.77 5.81
CA ASN A 129 0.16 -15.17 5.40
C ASN A 129 -0.75 -14.02 4.92
N GLN A 130 -0.18 -12.99 4.30
CA GLN A 130 -0.90 -11.81 3.82
C GLN A 130 -1.33 -11.97 2.36
N ILE A 131 -2.36 -12.80 2.13
CA ILE A 131 -2.77 -13.26 0.79
C ILE A 131 -3.21 -12.10 -0.12
N VAL A 132 -3.95 -11.12 0.41
CA VAL A 132 -4.45 -9.98 -0.37
C VAL A 132 -3.29 -9.16 -0.94
N LYS A 133 -2.31 -8.85 -0.09
CA LYS A 133 -1.12 -8.08 -0.47
C LYS A 133 -0.22 -8.87 -1.41
N LEU A 134 -0.10 -10.18 -1.20
CA LEU A 134 0.65 -11.04 -2.10
C LEU A 134 0.07 -11.02 -3.54
N LYS A 135 -1.26 -11.03 -3.69
CA LYS A 135 -1.89 -10.86 -5.01
C LYS A 135 -1.55 -9.50 -5.63
N PHE A 136 -1.52 -8.44 -4.83
CA PHE A 136 -1.17 -7.10 -5.28
C PHE A 136 0.30 -7.01 -5.72
N ILE A 137 1.24 -7.54 -4.93
CA ILE A 137 2.68 -7.54 -5.25
C ILE A 137 2.97 -8.36 -6.50
N LYS A 138 2.30 -9.51 -6.68
CA LYS A 138 2.38 -10.29 -7.92
C LYS A 138 1.95 -9.48 -9.14
N ARG A 139 0.92 -8.64 -9.00
CA ARG A 139 0.51 -7.71 -10.06
C ARG A 139 1.59 -6.65 -10.33
N CYS A 140 2.14 -5.99 -9.32
CA CYS A 140 3.25 -5.05 -9.50
C CYS A 140 4.40 -5.69 -10.29
N ARG A 141 4.72 -6.95 -10.00
CA ARG A 141 5.76 -7.71 -10.71
C ARG A 141 5.43 -7.98 -12.19
N SER A 142 4.16 -8.10 -12.54
CA SER A 142 3.73 -8.33 -13.93
C SER A 142 3.75 -7.07 -14.80
N ILE A 143 3.79 -5.88 -14.18
CA ILE A 143 3.76 -4.61 -14.90
C ILE A 143 5.14 -4.29 -15.45
N THR A 144 5.21 -4.09 -16.76
CA THR A 144 6.44 -3.71 -17.47
C THR A 144 6.59 -2.20 -17.62
N ASP A 145 5.50 -1.44 -17.50
CA ASP A 145 5.52 0.01 -17.60
C ASP A 145 5.95 0.68 -16.30
N GLY A 146 6.97 1.53 -16.37
CA GLY A 146 7.53 2.19 -15.20
C GLY A 146 6.56 3.18 -14.55
N VAL A 147 5.73 3.86 -15.34
CA VAL A 147 4.75 4.83 -14.85
C VAL A 147 3.64 4.11 -14.09
N GLN A 148 3.02 3.11 -14.72
CA GLN A 148 2.00 2.29 -14.05
C GLN A 148 2.55 1.60 -12.81
N LEU A 149 3.77 1.03 -12.87
CA LEU A 149 4.40 0.41 -11.71
C LEU A 149 4.60 1.40 -10.55
N SER A 150 4.98 2.63 -10.86
CA SER A 150 5.16 3.67 -9.84
C SER A 150 3.84 4.09 -9.20
N ALA A 151 2.77 4.20 -9.97
CA ALA A 151 1.43 4.50 -9.44
C ALA A 151 0.89 3.34 -8.60
N GLU A 152 1.03 2.10 -9.07
CA GLU A 152 0.61 0.90 -8.33
C GLU A 152 1.40 0.71 -7.04
N ALA A 153 2.68 1.08 -7.02
CA ALA A 153 3.47 1.09 -5.80
C ALA A 153 2.93 2.10 -4.76
N MET A 154 2.43 3.27 -5.18
CA MET A 154 1.76 4.22 -4.28
C MET A 154 0.43 3.67 -3.77
N LEU A 155 -0.32 2.97 -4.62
CA LEU A 155 -1.56 2.30 -4.22
C LEU A 155 -1.30 1.17 -3.21
N LEU A 156 -0.17 0.47 -3.30
CA LEU A 156 0.22 -0.54 -2.32
C LEU A 156 0.39 0.07 -0.91
N SER A 157 0.93 1.29 -0.83
CA SER A 157 1.02 2.05 0.43
C SER A 157 -0.29 2.73 0.85
N GLY A 158 -1.36 2.59 0.06
CA GLY A 158 -2.65 3.23 0.33
C GLY A 158 -2.70 4.72 -0.03
N ASP A 159 -1.71 5.26 -0.74
CA ASP A 159 -1.68 6.65 -1.17
C ASP A 159 -2.34 6.81 -2.56
N ILE A 160 -3.66 6.99 -2.54
CA ILE A 160 -4.49 7.15 -3.75
C ILE A 160 -4.15 8.48 -4.45
N ASN A 161 -3.96 9.55 -3.68
CA ASN A 161 -3.68 10.88 -4.20
C ASN A 161 -2.31 10.93 -4.88
N GLY A 162 -1.29 10.29 -4.27
CA GLY A 162 0.03 10.16 -4.88
C GLY A 162 -0.02 9.38 -6.19
N ALA A 163 -0.79 8.29 -6.25
CA ALA A 163 -0.98 7.53 -7.49
C ALA A 163 -1.69 8.35 -8.58
N GLU A 164 -2.73 9.11 -8.21
CA GLU A 164 -3.44 9.99 -9.13
C GLU A 164 -2.51 11.07 -9.73
N GLN A 165 -1.70 11.72 -8.90
CA GLN A 165 -0.74 12.73 -9.35
C GLN A 165 0.27 12.17 -10.35
N ILE A 166 0.72 10.92 -10.16
CA ILE A 166 1.59 10.23 -11.11
C ILE A 166 0.89 10.07 -12.46
N TYR A 167 -0.37 9.62 -12.47
CA TYR A 167 -1.14 9.49 -13.72
C TYR A 167 -1.37 10.85 -14.40
N LEU A 168 -1.70 11.88 -13.64
CA LEU A 168 -1.92 13.23 -14.17
C LEU A 168 -0.64 13.84 -14.75
N HIS A 169 0.50 13.71 -14.06
CA HIS A 169 1.79 14.19 -14.54
C HIS A 169 2.18 13.55 -15.88
N ASN A 170 1.85 12.27 -16.06
CA ASN A 170 2.11 11.52 -17.28
C ASN A 170 0.99 11.62 -18.33
N LYS A 171 0.01 12.52 -18.13
CA LYS A 171 -1.14 12.76 -19.03
C LYS A 171 -2.06 11.54 -19.24
N LEU A 172 -2.03 10.57 -18.32
CA LEU A 172 -2.88 9.37 -18.32
C LEU A 172 -4.21 9.67 -17.60
N ILE A 173 -4.97 10.63 -18.13
CA ILE A 173 -6.15 11.20 -17.46
C ILE A 173 -7.26 10.15 -17.26
N LEU A 174 -7.50 9.29 -18.25
CA LEU A 174 -8.49 8.21 -18.11
C LEU A 174 -8.15 7.31 -16.92
N GLN A 175 -6.89 6.95 -16.72
CA GLN A 175 -6.47 6.11 -15.61
C GLN A 175 -6.70 6.79 -14.26
N ALA A 176 -6.43 8.10 -14.17
CA ALA A 176 -6.72 8.90 -12.97
C ALA A 176 -8.24 8.97 -12.66
N VAL A 177 -9.08 9.16 -13.68
CA VAL A 177 -10.56 9.16 -13.52
C VAL A 177 -11.05 7.79 -13.07
N MET A 178 -10.60 6.73 -13.74
CA MET A 178 -10.98 5.35 -13.41
C MET A 178 -10.52 4.94 -12.02
N LEU A 179 -9.33 5.39 -11.58
CA LEU A 179 -8.84 5.20 -10.22
C LEU A 179 -9.85 5.73 -9.20
N ASN A 180 -10.29 6.99 -9.38
CA ASN A 180 -11.23 7.63 -8.47
C ASN A 180 -12.61 6.97 -8.49
N ILE A 181 -13.07 6.45 -9.63
CA ILE A 181 -14.29 5.63 -9.71
C ILE A 181 -14.15 4.34 -8.89
N ILE A 182 -13.03 3.62 -9.03
CA ILE A 182 -12.78 2.36 -8.32
C ILE A 182 -12.75 2.57 -6.79
N TYR A 183 -12.17 3.69 -6.34
CA TYR A 183 -12.13 4.09 -4.93
C TYR A 183 -13.36 4.89 -4.48
N GLN A 184 -14.42 4.95 -5.30
CA GLN A 184 -15.71 5.58 -5.01
C GLN A 184 -15.62 7.08 -4.67
N GLN A 185 -14.59 7.77 -5.16
CA GLN A 185 -14.42 9.22 -5.06
C GLN A 185 -15.18 9.92 -6.20
N TRP A 186 -16.51 9.77 -6.21
CA TRP A 186 -17.37 10.16 -7.34
C TRP A 186 -17.33 11.67 -7.66
N GLU A 187 -17.37 12.52 -6.65
CA GLU A 187 -17.33 13.99 -6.84
C GLU A 187 -16.02 14.44 -7.47
N HIS A 188 -14.90 13.90 -6.97
CA HIS A 188 -13.58 14.22 -7.48
C HIS A 188 -13.36 13.65 -8.89
N ALA A 189 -13.85 12.43 -9.16
CA ALA A 189 -13.84 11.84 -10.49
C ALA A 189 -14.59 12.70 -11.51
N LEU A 190 -15.75 13.24 -11.13
CA LEU A 190 -16.55 14.12 -11.97
C LEU A 190 -15.85 15.47 -12.22
N ASP A 191 -15.28 16.09 -11.18
CA ASP A 191 -14.53 17.34 -11.31
C ASP A 191 -13.33 17.19 -12.25
N LEU A 192 -12.59 16.07 -12.14
CA LEU A 192 -11.53 15.70 -13.08
C LEU A 192 -12.05 15.51 -14.49
N ALA A 193 -13.16 14.80 -14.65
CA ALA A 193 -13.74 14.54 -15.96
C ALA A 193 -14.24 15.81 -16.64
N MET A 194 -14.83 16.76 -15.90
CA MET A 194 -15.26 18.06 -16.42
C MET A 194 -14.07 18.91 -16.88
N ARG A 195 -12.95 18.93 -16.12
CA ARG A 195 -11.74 19.68 -16.50
C ARG A 195 -11.14 19.25 -17.84
N TYR A 196 -11.32 17.99 -18.23
CA TYR A 196 -10.72 17.43 -19.43
C TYR A 196 -11.75 17.09 -20.53
N GLU A 197 -13.03 17.43 -20.32
CA GLU A 197 -14.22 17.37 -21.21
C GLU A 197 -14.50 16.04 -21.96
N LYS A 198 -13.61 15.05 -21.86
CA LYS A 198 -13.67 13.81 -22.66
C LYS A 198 -14.24 12.60 -21.93
N TYR A 199 -14.31 12.65 -20.60
CA TYR A 199 -14.58 11.47 -19.77
C TYR A 199 -15.84 11.60 -18.89
N GLN A 200 -16.60 12.69 -19.03
CA GLN A 200 -17.80 12.95 -18.23
C GLN A 200 -18.86 11.85 -18.39
N ALA A 201 -19.15 11.46 -19.63
CA ALA A 201 -20.11 10.39 -19.93
C ALA A 201 -19.73 9.04 -19.28
N ILE A 202 -18.43 8.76 -19.13
CA ILE A 202 -17.93 7.54 -18.51
C ILE A 202 -18.22 7.54 -17.01
N VAL A 203 -17.94 8.64 -16.32
CA VAL A 203 -18.20 8.77 -14.88
C VAL A 203 -19.70 8.65 -14.59
N ILE A 204 -20.55 9.30 -15.40
CA ILE A 204 -22.00 9.24 -15.25
C ILE A 204 -22.51 7.82 -15.50
N GLY A 205 -22.06 7.16 -16.57
CA GLY A 205 -22.45 5.77 -16.87
C GLY A 205 -22.11 4.81 -15.73
N PHE A 206 -20.90 4.90 -15.17
CA PHE A 206 -20.52 4.06 -14.03
C PHE A 206 -21.25 4.39 -12.74
N ARG A 207 -21.61 5.65 -12.54
CA ARG A 207 -22.39 6.07 -11.40
C ARG A 207 -23.81 5.52 -11.46
N GLN A 208 -24.45 5.58 -12.62
CA GLN A 208 -25.78 5.01 -12.86
C GLN A 208 -25.78 3.50 -12.61
N GLN A 209 -24.82 2.77 -13.17
CA GLN A 209 -24.65 1.33 -12.91
C GLN A 209 -24.50 1.04 -11.42
N TYR A 210 -23.64 1.79 -10.72
CA TYR A 210 -23.43 1.62 -9.29
C TYR A 210 -24.72 1.82 -8.48
N LEU A 211 -25.58 2.76 -8.88
CA LEU A 211 -26.84 3.04 -8.21
C LEU A 211 -27.90 1.97 -8.49
N GLU A 212 -27.97 1.48 -9.73
CA GLU A 212 -28.82 0.36 -10.13
C GLU A 212 -28.46 -0.91 -9.36
N GLU A 213 -27.16 -1.25 -9.28
CA GLU A 213 -26.67 -2.42 -8.55
C GLU A 213 -26.97 -2.36 -7.05
N ASN A 214 -26.98 -1.16 -6.47
CA ASN A 214 -27.24 -0.94 -5.04
C ASN A 214 -28.71 -0.57 -4.72
N ASN A 215 -29.58 -0.47 -5.73
CA ASN A 215 -30.97 0.01 -5.61
C ASN A 215 -31.10 1.37 -4.87
N CYS A 216 -30.18 2.29 -5.14
CA CYS A 216 -30.15 3.62 -4.53
C CYS A 216 -30.53 4.71 -5.54
N SER A 217 -31.15 5.79 -5.08
CA SER A 217 -31.34 7.01 -5.88
C SER A 217 -30.11 7.91 -5.81
N GLU A 218 -29.95 8.81 -6.78
CA GLU A 218 -28.86 9.78 -6.76
C GLU A 218 -28.91 10.68 -5.51
N SER A 219 -27.76 10.80 -4.86
CA SER A 219 -27.60 11.59 -3.64
C SER A 219 -26.74 12.84 -3.83
N ILE A 220 -25.95 12.89 -4.90
CA ILE A 220 -24.93 13.93 -5.11
C ILE A 220 -25.52 15.04 -5.99
N ALA A 221 -25.55 16.28 -5.49
CA ALA A 221 -26.13 17.44 -6.19
C ALA A 221 -25.52 17.66 -7.58
N LYS A 222 -24.19 17.57 -7.71
CA LYS A 222 -23.48 17.73 -8.99
C LYS A 222 -23.95 16.75 -10.08
N PHE A 223 -24.34 15.53 -9.70
CA PHE A 223 -24.82 14.53 -10.66
C PHE A 223 -26.28 14.78 -11.07
N LEU A 224 -27.09 15.37 -10.18
CA LEU A 224 -28.49 15.73 -10.47
C LEU A 224 -28.58 16.86 -11.51
N GLU A 225 -27.67 17.83 -11.44
CA GLU A 225 -27.63 18.96 -12.39
C GLU A 225 -27.25 18.56 -13.82
N ILE A 226 -26.54 17.44 -13.98
CA ILE A 226 -25.97 16.99 -15.26
C ILE A 226 -26.88 15.97 -15.98
N ASN A 227 -27.90 15.44 -15.29
CA ASN A 227 -28.69 14.29 -15.74
C ASN A 227 -29.58 14.55 -16.97
N ASP A 228 -29.69 15.80 -17.44
CA ASP A 228 -30.57 16.18 -18.56
C ASP A 228 -29.91 16.06 -19.95
N GLU A 229 -28.57 15.97 -20.06
CA GLU A 229 -27.88 16.04 -21.37
C GLU A 229 -27.15 14.75 -21.83
N VAL A 230 -26.79 13.82 -20.93
CA VAL A 230 -25.74 12.79 -21.23
C VAL A 230 -26.25 11.33 -21.18
N SER A 231 -27.55 11.12 -20.99
CA SER A 231 -28.14 9.81 -20.68
C SER A 231 -27.98 8.75 -21.78
N LEU A 232 -27.78 9.13 -23.04
CA LEU A 232 -27.71 8.18 -24.17
C LEU A 232 -26.35 7.47 -24.33
N LEU A 233 -25.24 8.04 -23.85
CA LEU A 233 -23.89 7.45 -23.97
C LEU A 233 -23.51 6.56 -22.79
N GLY A 234 -24.09 6.79 -21.60
CA GLY A 234 -23.79 6.03 -20.38
C GLY A 234 -24.22 4.55 -20.44
N HIS A 235 -25.38 4.26 -21.04
CA HIS A 235 -25.88 2.89 -21.14
C HIS A 235 -25.04 1.98 -22.06
N LEU A 236 -24.34 2.54 -23.05
CA LEU A 236 -23.47 1.78 -23.97
C LEU A 236 -22.11 1.43 -23.34
N THR A 237 -21.62 2.26 -22.42
CA THR A 237 -20.33 2.09 -21.73
C THR A 237 -20.45 1.28 -20.43
N ALA A 238 -21.62 1.30 -19.79
CA ALA A 238 -21.91 0.70 -18.48
C ALA A 238 -22.28 -0.80 -18.50
N SER A 239 -22.28 -1.46 -19.66
CA SER A 239 -22.51 -2.92 -19.72
C SER A 239 -21.34 -3.75 -19.16
N LEU A 240 -20.21 -3.10 -18.90
CA LEU A 240 -18.98 -3.68 -18.40
C LEU A 240 -18.64 -2.99 -17.08
N HIS A 241 -18.27 -3.75 -16.04
CA HIS A 241 -17.74 -3.16 -14.81
C HIS A 241 -16.63 -2.15 -15.18
N PRO A 242 -16.39 -1.05 -14.41
CA PRO A 242 -15.30 -0.11 -14.71
C PRO A 242 -13.92 -0.76 -14.92
N LYS A 243 -13.75 -2.00 -14.43
CA LYS A 243 -12.56 -2.82 -14.62
C LYS A 243 -12.53 -3.43 -16.04
N ASP A 244 -13.66 -3.92 -16.54
CA ASP A 244 -13.81 -4.54 -17.85
C ASP A 244 -13.97 -3.52 -18.99
N PHE A 245 -14.39 -2.30 -18.68
CA PHE A 245 -14.45 -1.21 -19.66
C PHE A 245 -13.06 -0.73 -20.11
N CYS A 246 -12.09 -0.70 -19.19
CA CYS A 246 -10.69 -0.49 -19.55
C CYS A 246 -10.14 -1.64 -20.43
N LEU A 247 -10.61 -2.89 -20.23
CA LEU A 247 -10.29 -4.04 -21.07
C LEU A 247 -10.87 -3.91 -22.50
N GLU A 248 -12.10 -3.42 -22.62
CA GLU A 248 -12.80 -3.36 -23.91
C GLU A 248 -12.39 -2.14 -24.76
N GLN A 249 -12.11 -0.97 -24.15
CA GLN A 249 -11.56 0.17 -24.88
C GLN A 249 -10.14 -0.08 -25.39
N ALA A 250 -9.33 -0.85 -24.65
CA ALA A 250 -7.99 -1.28 -25.09
C ALA A 250 -8.03 -2.22 -26.32
N THR A 251 -9.15 -2.92 -26.56
CA THR A 251 -9.31 -3.85 -27.68
C THR A 251 -10.10 -3.27 -28.86
N LYS A 252 -11.01 -2.33 -28.64
CA LYS A 252 -11.90 -1.80 -29.70
C LYS A 252 -11.54 -0.42 -30.27
N LEU A 253 -10.79 0.43 -29.56
CA LEU A 253 -10.43 1.76 -30.06
C LEU A 253 -9.00 1.76 -30.62
N GLN A 254 -8.89 1.63 -31.93
CA GLN A 254 -7.67 1.91 -32.71
C GLN A 254 -7.21 3.36 -32.50
N LEU A 255 -6.53 3.64 -31.39
CA LEU A 255 -5.69 4.82 -31.19
C LEU A 255 -4.21 4.39 -31.23
N PRO A 256 -3.29 5.26 -31.65
CA PRO A 256 -2.14 4.89 -32.47
C PRO A 256 -0.98 4.15 -31.77
N ASP A 257 -1.05 3.84 -30.47
CA ASP A 257 0.00 3.06 -29.79
C ASP A 257 -0.54 1.76 -29.18
N ARG A 258 -0.35 0.67 -29.93
CA ARG A 258 -0.74 -0.70 -29.57
C ARG A 258 -0.05 -1.26 -28.32
N ARG A 259 0.94 -0.56 -27.75
CA ARG A 259 1.77 -1.06 -26.65
C ARG A 259 1.16 -0.86 -25.25
N ASP A 260 0.18 0.03 -25.11
CA ASP A 260 -0.45 0.33 -23.82
C ASP A 260 -1.64 -0.59 -23.48
N GLY A 261 -2.27 -1.20 -24.49
CA GLY A 261 -3.41 -2.09 -24.31
C GLY A 261 -3.08 -3.36 -23.53
N GLU A 262 -1.94 -4.00 -23.80
CA GLU A 262 -1.51 -5.22 -23.08
C GLU A 262 -1.12 -4.96 -21.62
N ARG A 263 -0.72 -3.72 -21.29
CA ARG A 263 -0.32 -3.30 -19.95
C ARG A 263 -1.52 -3.03 -19.04
N VAL A 264 -2.64 -2.59 -19.61
CA VAL A 264 -3.94 -2.38 -18.94
C VAL A 264 -4.65 -3.71 -18.63
N LEU A 265 -4.38 -4.78 -19.40
CA LEU A 265 -4.93 -6.12 -19.16
C LEU A 265 -4.44 -6.77 -17.84
N ALA A 266 -3.22 -6.45 -17.39
CA ALA A 266 -2.62 -7.02 -16.19
C ALA A 266 -3.14 -6.37 -14.89
N THR A 267 -3.61 -5.13 -14.97
CA THR A 267 -4.05 -4.31 -13.85
C THR A 267 -5.48 -4.67 -13.38
N CYS A 268 -6.41 -4.99 -14.28
CA CYS A 268 -7.82 -5.14 -13.87
C CYS A 268 -8.23 -6.50 -13.27
N ARG A 269 -7.52 -7.61 -13.54
CA ARG A 269 -7.98 -8.96 -13.18
C ARG A 269 -8.03 -9.30 -11.68
N LEU A 270 -7.40 -8.55 -10.78
CA LEU A 270 -7.22 -8.97 -9.36
C LEU A 270 -7.75 -8.00 -8.29
N CYS A 271 -8.18 -6.77 -8.63
CA CYS A 271 -8.88 -5.89 -7.68
C CYS A 271 -10.20 -6.48 -7.13
N LEU A 272 -10.71 -7.55 -7.75
CA LEU A 272 -11.96 -8.22 -7.39
C LEU A 272 -11.89 -9.11 -6.14
N PHE A 273 -10.71 -9.52 -5.66
CA PHE A 273 -10.63 -10.37 -4.45
C PHE A 273 -10.38 -9.61 -3.14
N ALA A 274 -9.87 -8.38 -3.20
CA ALA A 274 -9.60 -7.57 -2.01
C ALA A 274 -10.87 -6.87 -1.48
N ALA A 275 -11.76 -6.41 -2.38
CA ALA A 275 -13.01 -5.75 -2.00
C ALA A 275 -14.12 -6.74 -1.57
N THR A 276 -14.06 -7.99 -2.02
CA THR A 276 -15.05 -9.04 -1.68
C THR A 276 -14.71 -9.83 -0.42
N SER A 277 -13.50 -9.69 0.13
CA SER A 277 -13.09 -10.34 1.40
C SER A 277 -13.38 -9.51 2.65
N GLY A 278 -13.96 -8.30 2.51
CA GLY A 278 -14.48 -7.48 3.62
C GLY A 278 -15.98 -7.66 3.89
N LYS A 279 -16.66 -8.57 3.18
CA LYS A 279 -18.02 -9.02 3.50
C LYS A 279 -18.05 -10.54 3.60
N ARG A 280 -17.62 -11.05 4.75
CA ARG A 280 -18.21 -12.19 5.45
C ARG A 280 -17.72 -12.20 6.89
#